data_AF-A0A3R6RQI0-F1
#
_entry.id   AF-A0A3R6RQI0-F1
#
_cell.length_a   1.000
_cell.length_b   1.000
_cell.length_c   1.000
_cell.angle_alpha   90.00
_cell.angle_beta   90.00
_cell.angle_gamma   90.00
#
_symmetry.space_group_name_H-M   'P 1'
#
loop_
_entity.id
_entity.type
_entity.pdbx_description
1 polymer ?
#
loop_
_entity_poly.entity_id
_entity_poly.type
_entity_poly.pdbx_seq_one_letter_code
_entity_poly.pdbx_strand_id
1 'polypeptide(L)'
;MKRVLALFLVLICMLSIVACDKATSSEEPVIDGGGSDVSEIDINVSGETEQTQQAIAESISGTITRIDEDKIYDLTEEEVKIIADIIEKGTWNTEGTAECANDCKLIIDERTYYYHSECGTFNDKENNQNLPVTAEEKESINVILAQYVTLGLE
;
A
#
# COMPACT_ATOMS: atom_id res chain seq x y z
N MET A 1 -8.52 7.43 -31.22
CA MET A 1 -8.23 8.65 -30.42
C MET A 1 -9.45 9.56 -30.13
N LYS A 2 -10.67 9.25 -30.57
CA LYS A 2 -11.87 10.10 -30.27
C LYS A 2 -12.60 9.74 -28.97
N ARG A 3 -12.47 8.50 -28.49
CA ARG A 3 -13.13 8.04 -27.25
C ARG A 3 -12.41 8.46 -25.97
N VAL A 4 -11.10 8.68 -26.05
CA VAL A 4 -10.29 9.15 -24.90
C VAL A 4 -10.62 10.61 -24.56
N LEU A 5 -10.90 11.44 -25.58
CA LEU A 5 -11.24 12.86 -25.37
C LEU A 5 -12.56 13.07 -24.61
N ALA A 6 -13.53 12.17 -24.74
CA ALA A 6 -14.84 12.30 -24.10
C ALA A 6 -14.76 12.02 -22.58
N LEU A 7 -13.85 11.15 -22.15
CA LEU A 7 -13.69 10.80 -20.73
C LEU A 7 -13.03 11.91 -19.92
N PHE A 8 -12.08 12.64 -20.51
CA PHE A 8 -11.42 13.77 -19.85
C PHE A 8 -12.37 14.96 -19.58
N LEU A 9 -13.42 15.13 -20.38
CA LEU A 9 -14.38 16.23 -20.22
C LEU A 9 -15.34 16.03 -19.03
N VAL A 10 -15.66 14.78 -18.67
CA VAL A 10 -16.55 14.47 -17.53
C VAL A 10 -15.83 14.65 -16.19
N LEU A 11 -14.51 14.39 -16.16
CA LEU A 11 -13.70 14.44 -14.94
C LEU A 11 -13.51 15.86 -14.39
N ILE A 12 -13.54 16.88 -15.26
CA ILE A 12 -13.34 18.29 -14.88
C ILE A 12 -14.58 18.88 -14.18
N CYS A 13 -15.77 18.29 -14.36
CA CYS A 13 -17.02 18.84 -13.79
C CYS A 13 -17.22 18.55 -12.28
N MET A 14 -16.45 17.66 -11.67
CA MET A 14 -16.64 17.26 -10.26
C MET A 14 -15.72 17.98 -9.25
N LEU A 15 -14.80 18.84 -9.72
CA LEU A 15 -13.72 19.41 -8.89
C LEU A 15 -13.99 20.80 -8.31
N SER A 16 -15.24 21.26 -8.23
CA SER A 16 -15.53 22.66 -7.88
C SER A 16 -16.62 22.87 -6.85
N ILE A 17 -16.54 22.25 -5.66
CA ILE A 17 -17.27 22.78 -4.48
C ILE A 17 -16.54 22.47 -3.17
N VAL A 18 -15.55 23.28 -2.78
CA VAL A 18 -15.32 23.64 -1.37
C VAL A 18 -14.71 25.05 -1.35
N ALA A 19 -15.56 26.07 -1.23
CA ALA A 19 -15.15 27.38 -0.74
C ALA A 19 -15.39 27.36 0.78
N CYS A 20 -14.33 27.16 1.57
CA CYS A 20 -14.39 27.43 2.99
C CYS A 20 -14.13 28.92 3.21
N ASP A 21 -15.19 29.63 3.59
CA ASP A 21 -15.12 30.99 4.10
C ASP A 21 -14.19 31.07 5.31
N LYS A 22 -13.35 32.11 5.31
CA LYS A 22 -12.47 32.51 6.40
C LYS A 22 -12.91 33.88 6.90
N ALA A 23 -13.31 33.96 8.17
CA ALA A 23 -13.15 35.15 9.02
C ALA A 23 -13.39 34.71 10.49
N THR A 24 -12.39 34.63 11.36
CA THR A 24 -11.60 35.66 12.07
C THR A 24 -12.19 36.11 13.41
N SER A 25 -11.25 36.37 14.33
CA SER A 25 -11.30 37.08 15.62
C SER A 25 -11.45 36.19 16.86
N SER A 26 -10.39 35.98 17.64
CA SER A 26 -9.79 36.86 18.68
C SER A 26 -10.72 36.92 19.92
N GLU A 27 -10.32 36.79 21.19
CA GLU A 27 -9.07 36.67 21.95
C GLU A 27 -9.43 35.97 23.29
N GLU A 28 -8.42 35.67 24.09
CA GLU A 28 -8.34 34.83 25.32
C GLU A 28 -8.93 35.51 26.61
N PRO A 29 -8.66 35.10 27.89
CA PRO A 29 -8.79 33.81 28.60
C PRO A 29 -9.41 33.92 30.05
N VAL A 30 -9.58 32.74 30.71
CA VAL A 30 -9.73 32.40 32.17
C VAL A 30 -10.94 32.93 32.99
N ILE A 31 -11.58 32.06 33.79
CA ILE A 31 -11.73 32.10 35.29
C ILE A 31 -12.68 30.98 35.79
N ASP A 32 -12.09 30.13 36.65
CA ASP A 32 -12.54 29.42 37.86
C ASP A 32 -14.03 29.47 38.31
N GLY A 33 -14.48 28.33 38.87
CA GLY A 33 -15.41 28.33 40.00
C GLY A 33 -16.74 27.56 39.87
N GLY A 34 -16.74 26.32 40.37
CA GLY A 34 -17.68 25.86 41.41
C GLY A 34 -19.15 25.55 41.09
N GLY A 35 -19.50 24.27 41.27
CA GLY A 35 -20.54 23.84 42.23
C GLY A 35 -22.00 23.71 41.76
N SER A 36 -22.50 22.46 41.89
CA SER A 36 -23.91 22.02 42.03
C SER A 36 -24.91 22.47 40.95
N ASP A 37 -25.75 21.60 40.39
CA ASP A 37 -26.66 20.73 41.09
C ASP A 37 -27.22 19.67 40.13
N VAL A 38 -27.71 18.59 40.73
CA VAL A 38 -28.43 17.50 40.08
C VAL A 38 -29.70 17.99 39.38
N SER A 39 -29.96 17.49 38.17
CA SER A 39 -31.33 17.26 37.71
C SER A 39 -31.37 16.01 36.81
N GLU A 40 -32.14 15.02 37.28
CA GLU A 40 -32.55 13.84 36.53
C GLU A 40 -33.42 14.27 35.33
N ILE A 41 -33.18 13.69 34.15
CA ILE A 41 -34.26 13.45 33.16
C ILE A 41 -33.84 12.36 32.16
N ASP A 42 -34.61 11.27 32.23
CA ASP A 42 -35.13 10.42 31.17
C ASP A 42 -34.22 9.75 30.13
N ILE A 43 -34.25 8.42 30.26
CA ILE A 43 -33.87 7.40 29.30
C ILE A 43 -34.56 7.67 27.96
N ASN A 44 -33.79 8.04 26.94
CA ASN A 44 -34.14 7.72 25.55
C ASN A 44 -33.17 6.64 25.06
N VAL A 45 -33.67 5.40 25.02
CA VAL A 45 -33.14 4.36 24.15
C VAL A 45 -33.38 4.82 22.72
N SER A 46 -32.39 5.49 22.16
CA SER A 46 -32.19 5.53 20.73
C SER A 46 -30.93 4.73 20.50
N GLY A 47 -31.10 3.47 20.06
CA GLY A 47 -30.00 2.68 19.55
C GLY A 47 -29.39 3.44 18.38
N GLU A 48 -28.37 4.24 18.68
CA GLU A 48 -27.39 4.67 17.71
C GLU A 48 -26.78 3.37 17.21
N THR A 49 -27.26 2.93 16.05
CA THR A 49 -26.54 1.98 15.24
C THR A 49 -25.12 2.53 15.16
N GLU A 50 -24.21 1.90 15.90
CA GLU A 50 -22.78 1.99 15.64
C GLU A 50 -22.63 1.62 14.16
N GLN A 51 -22.64 2.63 13.29
CA GLN A 51 -22.02 2.51 11.99
C GLN A 51 -20.53 2.43 12.27
N THR A 52 -20.10 1.25 12.72
CA THR A 52 -18.74 0.79 12.48
C THR A 52 -18.58 0.92 10.97
N GLN A 53 -17.83 1.95 10.55
CA GLN A 53 -17.22 1.96 9.23
C GLN A 53 -16.38 0.68 9.18
N GLN A 54 -16.97 -0.37 8.63
CA GLN A 54 -16.22 -1.54 8.22
C GLN A 54 -15.35 -1.04 7.07
N ALA A 55 -14.12 -0.63 7.40
CA ALA A 55 -13.10 -0.43 6.41
C ALA A 55 -13.06 -1.70 5.58
N ILE A 56 -13.38 -1.57 4.29
CA ILE A 56 -13.26 -2.64 3.34
C ILE A 56 -11.75 -2.89 3.30
N ALA A 57 -11.25 -3.92 3.99
CA ALA A 57 -9.86 -4.26 3.95
C ALA A 57 -9.58 -4.69 2.50
N GLU A 58 -8.90 -3.84 1.73
CA GLU A 58 -8.47 -4.18 0.38
C GLU A 58 -7.57 -5.40 0.48
N SER A 59 -8.02 -6.51 -0.12
CA SER A 59 -7.26 -7.75 -0.16
C SER A 59 -6.14 -7.58 -1.18
N ILE A 60 -4.90 -7.77 -0.74
CA ILE A 60 -3.72 -7.70 -1.59
C ILE A 60 -3.43 -9.08 -2.18
N SER A 61 -3.17 -9.12 -3.49
CA SER A 61 -2.85 -10.35 -4.21
C SER A 61 -1.43 -10.32 -4.75
N GLY A 62 -0.84 -11.51 -4.93
CA GLY A 62 0.47 -11.62 -5.54
C GLY A 62 0.75 -13.00 -6.09
N THR A 63 1.60 -13.04 -7.12
CA THR A 63 2.05 -14.26 -7.79
C THR A 63 3.54 -14.25 -7.98
N ILE A 64 4.12 -15.44 -8.10
CA ILE A 64 5.54 -15.65 -8.43
C ILE A 64 5.70 -16.59 -9.63
N THR A 65 6.73 -16.32 -10.42
CA THR A 65 7.19 -17.17 -11.53
C THR A 65 8.72 -17.16 -11.55
N ARG A 66 9.35 -18.32 -11.72
CA ARG A 66 10.80 -18.41 -12.00
C ARG A 66 11.03 -18.02 -13.47
N ILE A 67 12.08 -17.25 -13.77
CA ILE A 67 12.19 -16.58 -15.09
C ILE A 67 12.31 -17.56 -16.28
N ASP A 68 12.84 -18.75 -16.07
CA ASP A 68 13.00 -19.80 -17.08
C ASP A 68 11.85 -20.83 -17.08
N GLU A 69 10.80 -20.59 -16.29
CA GLU A 69 9.62 -21.46 -16.21
C GLU A 69 8.33 -20.68 -16.52
N ASP A 70 7.36 -21.35 -17.13
CA ASP A 70 6.04 -20.76 -17.40
C ASP A 70 5.05 -20.99 -16.25
N LYS A 71 5.48 -21.66 -15.17
CA LYS A 71 4.61 -22.02 -14.06
C LYS A 71 4.42 -20.84 -13.10
N ILE A 72 3.16 -20.47 -12.90
CA ILE A 72 2.75 -19.38 -12.01
C ILE A 72 2.23 -20.01 -10.71
N TYR A 73 2.62 -19.42 -9.58
CA TYR A 73 2.13 -19.78 -8.26
C TYR A 73 1.51 -18.56 -7.58
N ASP A 74 0.39 -18.76 -6.91
CA ASP A 74 -0.24 -17.76 -6.06
C ASP A 74 0.48 -17.73 -4.70
N LEU A 75 0.82 -16.54 -4.24
CA LEU A 75 1.28 -16.31 -2.88
C LEU A 75 0.08 -16.16 -1.96
N THR A 76 0.22 -16.56 -0.70
CA THR A 76 -0.82 -16.29 0.31
C THR A 76 -0.88 -14.79 0.63
N GLU A 77 -2.05 -14.30 1.09
CA GLU A 77 -2.22 -12.88 1.42
C GLU A 77 -1.20 -12.40 2.49
N GLU A 78 -0.85 -13.24 3.46
CA GLU A 78 0.15 -12.93 4.49
C GLU A 78 1.56 -12.77 3.90
N GLU A 79 1.95 -13.68 3.00
CA GLU A 79 3.24 -13.61 2.30
C GLU A 79 3.34 -12.38 1.40
N VAL A 80 2.25 -12.05 0.70
CA VAL A 80 2.18 -10.84 -0.12
C VAL A 80 2.33 -9.59 0.75
N LYS A 81 1.68 -9.54 1.92
CA LYS A 81 1.82 -8.40 2.86
C LYS A 81 3.25 -8.22 3.33
N ILE A 82 3.96 -9.30 3.66
CA ILE A 82 5.36 -9.23 4.10
C ILE A 82 6.23 -8.62 2.99
N ILE A 83 6.13 -9.13 1.77
CA ILE A 83 6.95 -8.66 0.64
C ILE A 83 6.56 -7.22 0.25
N ALA A 84 5.26 -6.91 0.21
CA ALA A 84 4.76 -5.58 -0.10
C ALA A 84 5.23 -4.53 0.91
N ASP A 85 5.22 -4.85 2.21
CA ASP A 85 5.67 -3.96 3.27
C ASP A 85 7.17 -3.60 3.12
N ILE A 86 8.00 -4.58 2.74
CA ILE A 86 9.43 -4.35 2.44
C ILE A 86 9.59 -3.44 1.21
N ILE A 87 8.81 -3.69 0.16
CA ILE A 87 8.85 -2.90 -1.09
C ILE A 87 8.40 -1.45 -0.84
N GLU A 88 7.36 -1.25 -0.05
CA GLU A 88 6.77 0.05 0.26
C GLU A 88 7.70 0.90 1.15
N LYS A 89 8.33 0.29 2.15
CA LYS A 89 9.26 0.96 3.07
C LYS A 89 10.67 1.12 2.50
N GLY A 90 10.98 0.38 1.44
CA GLY A 90 12.27 0.35 0.79
C GLY A 90 12.71 1.70 0.22
N THR A 91 14.01 1.95 0.22
CA THR A 91 14.61 3.12 -0.45
C THR A 91 15.02 2.77 -1.87
N TRP A 92 14.22 3.19 -2.85
CA TRP A 92 14.49 2.94 -4.26
C TRP A 92 15.62 3.80 -4.82
N ASN A 93 16.54 3.16 -5.54
CA ASN A 93 17.52 3.84 -6.39
C ASN A 93 16.91 4.06 -7.78
N THR A 94 16.80 5.32 -8.18
CA THR A 94 16.17 5.76 -9.44
C THR A 94 17.17 6.00 -10.58
N GLU A 95 18.45 5.68 -10.39
CA GLU A 95 19.49 5.79 -11.44
C GLU A 95 19.43 4.64 -12.46
N GLY A 96 18.55 3.66 -12.26
CA GLY A 96 18.35 2.53 -13.16
C GLY A 96 18.04 1.23 -12.43
N THR A 97 17.87 0.16 -13.19
CA THR A 97 17.85 -1.21 -12.63
C THR A 97 19.26 -1.69 -12.32
N ALA A 98 19.42 -2.53 -11.31
CA ALA A 98 20.69 -3.18 -11.02
C ALA A 98 21.04 -4.20 -12.13
N GLU A 99 22.32 -4.30 -12.47
CA GLU A 99 22.85 -5.28 -13.43
C GLU A 99 23.05 -6.66 -12.77
N CYS A 100 21.98 -7.22 -12.21
CA CYS A 100 21.97 -8.57 -11.63
C CYS A 100 21.05 -9.52 -12.41
N ALA A 101 21.43 -10.80 -12.44
CA ALA A 101 20.68 -11.85 -13.11
C ALA A 101 19.46 -12.23 -12.25
N ASN A 102 18.31 -11.61 -12.49
CA ASN A 102 17.09 -11.92 -11.73
C ASN A 102 16.72 -13.42 -11.84
N ASP A 103 16.23 -14.00 -10.75
CA ASP A 103 15.79 -15.40 -10.68
C ASP A 103 14.27 -15.50 -10.83
N CYS A 104 13.56 -14.53 -10.26
CA CYS A 104 12.12 -14.55 -10.09
C CYS A 104 11.48 -13.30 -10.69
N LYS A 105 10.24 -13.46 -11.12
CA LYS A 105 9.30 -12.39 -11.43
C LYS A 105 8.14 -12.48 -10.44
N LEU A 106 7.89 -11.40 -9.71
CA LEU A 106 6.76 -11.24 -8.83
C LEU A 106 5.77 -10.25 -9.46
N ILE A 107 4.49 -10.53 -9.32
CA ILE A 107 3.42 -9.56 -9.62
C ILE A 107 2.68 -9.36 -8.31
N ILE A 108 2.77 -8.16 -7.72
CA ILE A 108 2.14 -7.79 -6.45
C ILE A 108 1.28 -6.58 -6.72
N ASP A 109 -0.03 -6.68 -6.43
CA ASP A 109 -1.00 -5.61 -6.71
C ASP A 109 -0.88 -5.06 -8.14
N GLU A 110 -0.87 -5.98 -9.12
CA GLU A 110 -0.69 -5.69 -10.56
C GLU A 110 0.68 -5.09 -10.96
N ARG A 111 1.57 -4.80 -10.02
CA ARG A 111 2.92 -4.27 -10.29
C ARG A 111 3.93 -5.40 -10.45
N THR A 112 4.76 -5.32 -11.48
CA THR A 112 5.75 -6.35 -11.79
C THR A 112 7.13 -6.00 -11.23
N TYR A 113 7.70 -6.89 -10.43
CA TYR A 113 9.05 -6.77 -9.89
C TYR A 113 9.87 -7.99 -10.29
N TYR A 114 11.13 -7.76 -10.69
CA TYR A 114 12.10 -8.83 -10.91
C TYR A 114 13.00 -8.91 -9.69
N TYR A 115 13.31 -10.11 -9.22
CA TYR A 115 14.08 -10.29 -7.99
C TYR A 115 15.25 -11.23 -8.21
N HIS A 116 16.42 -10.83 -7.71
CA HIS A 116 17.61 -11.68 -7.64
C HIS A 116 17.85 -12.10 -6.18
N SER A 117 17.69 -13.39 -5.90
CA SER A 117 17.73 -13.99 -4.56
C SER A 117 19.11 -13.98 -3.92
N GLU A 118 20.18 -14.06 -4.70
CA GLU A 118 21.54 -13.97 -4.15
C GLU A 118 21.87 -12.54 -3.70
N CYS A 119 21.60 -11.55 -4.56
CA CYS A 119 21.83 -10.13 -4.24
C CYS A 119 20.83 -9.59 -3.22
N GLY A 120 19.59 -10.07 -3.22
CA GLY A 120 18.49 -9.42 -2.50
C GLY A 120 18.18 -8.07 -3.12
N THR A 121 17.83 -8.06 -4.41
CA THR A 121 17.52 -6.80 -5.11
C THR A 121 16.27 -6.98 -5.95
N PHE A 122 15.30 -6.10 -5.73
CA PHE A 122 14.17 -5.94 -6.64
C PHE A 122 14.54 -4.95 -7.75
N ASN A 123 14.17 -5.28 -8.98
CA ASN A 123 14.27 -4.46 -10.16
C ASN A 123 12.87 -4.17 -10.68
N ASP A 124 12.50 -2.91 -10.68
CA ASP A 124 11.28 -2.41 -11.32
C ASP A 124 11.68 -1.84 -12.68
N LYS A 125 11.53 -2.68 -13.71
CA LYS A 125 11.91 -2.34 -15.09
C LYS A 125 10.97 -1.30 -15.70
N GLU A 126 9.74 -1.18 -15.20
CA GLU A 126 8.76 -0.23 -15.71
C GLU A 126 9.13 1.20 -15.29
N ASN A 127 9.54 1.38 -14.04
CA ASN A 127 9.95 2.68 -13.50
C ASN A 127 11.47 2.91 -13.55
N ASN A 128 12.24 1.98 -14.12
CA ASN A 128 13.70 2.04 -14.26
C ASN A 128 14.41 2.32 -12.92
N GLN A 129 14.11 1.51 -11.91
CA GLN A 129 14.66 1.66 -10.57
C GLN A 129 14.95 0.29 -9.93
N ASN A 130 15.76 0.29 -8.88
CA ASN A 130 16.04 -0.91 -8.10
C ASN A 130 15.95 -0.65 -6.59
N LEU A 131 15.62 -1.69 -5.84
CA LEU A 131 15.55 -1.69 -4.39
C LEU A 131 16.45 -2.81 -3.86
N PRO A 132 17.67 -2.50 -3.39
CA PRO A 132 18.44 -3.43 -2.60
C PRO A 132 17.79 -3.56 -1.22
N VAL A 133 17.61 -4.81 -0.75
CA VAL A 133 17.09 -5.09 0.59
C VAL A 133 18.22 -5.43 1.56
N THR A 134 17.94 -5.37 2.85
CA THR A 134 18.87 -5.82 3.89
C THR A 134 19.04 -7.34 3.87
N ALA A 135 20.05 -7.85 4.58
CA ALA A 135 20.28 -9.29 4.68
C ALA A 135 19.12 -10.04 5.36
N GLU A 136 18.49 -9.44 6.37
CA GLU A 136 17.35 -10.01 7.09
C GLU A 136 16.10 -10.06 6.22
N GLU A 137 15.78 -8.96 5.53
CA GLU A 137 14.68 -8.92 4.56
C GLU A 137 14.90 -9.92 3.43
N LYS A 138 16.13 -10.02 2.91
CA LYS A 138 16.50 -11.01 1.89
C LYS A 138 16.25 -12.42 2.36
N GLU A 139 16.65 -12.77 3.59
CA GLU A 139 16.41 -14.10 4.16
C GLU A 139 14.92 -14.37 4.28
N SER A 140 14.15 -13.42 4.80
CA SER A 140 12.68 -13.53 4.93
C SER A 140 12.01 -13.75 3.57
N ILE A 141 12.37 -12.95 2.56
CA ILE A 141 11.85 -13.09 1.19
C ILE A 141 12.25 -14.46 0.63
N ASN A 142 13.52 -14.84 0.70
CA ASN A 142 14.00 -16.10 0.12
C ASN A 142 13.32 -17.32 0.75
N VAL A 143 13.07 -17.31 2.07
CA VAL A 143 12.31 -18.37 2.74
C VAL A 143 10.90 -18.50 2.16
N ILE A 144 10.22 -17.38 1.92
CA ILE A 144 8.90 -17.37 1.29
C ILE A 144 8.98 -17.94 -0.13
N LEU A 145 9.85 -17.37 -0.97
CA LEU A 145 9.90 -17.71 -2.39
C LEU A 145 10.37 -19.15 -2.65
N ALA A 146 11.27 -19.68 -1.81
CA ALA A 146 11.77 -21.05 -1.91
C ALA A 146 10.70 -22.12 -1.70
N GLN A 147 9.53 -21.78 -1.18
CA GLN A 147 8.38 -22.70 -1.10
C GLN A 147 7.77 -22.98 -2.47
N TYR A 148 7.97 -22.08 -3.44
CA TYR A 148 7.27 -22.10 -4.73
C TYR A 148 8.22 -22.39 -5.90
N VAL A 149 9.46 -21.89 -5.82
CA VAL A 149 10.45 -21.98 -6.89
C VAL A 149 11.84 -22.27 -6.34
N THR A 150 12.70 -22.90 -7.13
CA THR A 150 14.13 -23.01 -6.80
C THR A 150 14.80 -21.65 -6.98
N LEU A 151 15.51 -21.19 -5.95
CA LEU A 151 16.25 -19.93 -5.94
C LEU A 151 17.73 -20.15 -6.27
N GLY A 152 18.36 -19.12 -6.84
CA GLY A 152 19.72 -19.19 -7.39
C GLY A 152 19.77 -19.92 -8.73
N LEU A 153 20.85 -19.68 -9.48
CA LEU A 153 21.16 -20.43 -10.69
C LEU A 153 21.85 -21.74 -10.27
N GLU A 154 21.30 -22.88 -10.69
CA GLU A 154 22.01 -24.17 -10.66
C GLU A 154 23.20 -24.19 -11.63
#